data_AF-A0A2Z5JVI5-F1
#
_entry.id   AF-A0A2Z5JVI5-F1
#
_cell.length_a   1.000
_cell.length_b   1.000
_cell.length_c   1.000
_cell.angle_alpha   90.00
_cell.angle_beta   90.00
_cell.angle_gamma   90.00
#
_symmetry.space_group_name_H-M   'P 1'
#
loop_
_entity.id
_entity.type
_entity.pdbx_description
1 polymer ?
#
loop_
_entity_poly.entity_id
_entity_poly.type
_entity_poly.pdbx_seq_one_letter_code
_entity_poly.pdbx_strand_id
1 'polypeptide(L)' 'MGYNASYPVEAIAAHRAFIARRRSLRPSEEHRTPTAEEWDAFLSHFERRKLSIGICARAFGTSCIHEHARVR' A
#
# COMPACT_ATOMS: atom_id res chain seq x y z
N MET A 1 -2.92 17.17 -25.78
CA MET A 1 -1.73 17.99 -25.45
C MET A 1 -1.14 17.42 -24.17
N GLY A 2 -0.01 16.70 -24.27
CA GLY A 2 0.59 16.00 -23.12
C GLY A 2 1.70 16.82 -22.49
N TYR A 3 1.68 16.96 -21.16
CA TYR A 3 2.78 17.55 -20.41
C TYR A 3 3.79 16.46 -20.03
N ASN A 4 5.08 16.77 -20.15
CA ASN A 4 6.16 15.91 -19.66
C ASN A 4 6.96 16.67 -18.62
N ALA A 5 7.09 16.11 -17.41
CA ALA A 5 7.95 16.66 -16.37
C ALA A 5 9.34 16.05 -16.51
N SER A 6 10.31 16.84 -16.96
CA SER A 6 11.72 16.46 -16.97
C SER A 6 12.39 16.95 -15.69
N TYR A 7 13.06 16.05 -14.98
CA TYR A 7 13.82 16.36 -13.78
C TYR A 7 15.33 16.17 -14.03
N PRO A 8 16.19 16.99 -13.42
CA PRO A 8 17.63 16.76 -13.44
C PRO A 8 17.98 15.38 -12.87
N VAL A 9 19.00 14.72 -13.42
CA VAL A 9 19.44 13.39 -12.98
C VAL A 9 19.86 13.42 -11.51
N GLU A 10 20.46 14.54 -11.08
CA GLU A 10 20.94 14.80 -9.73
C GLU A 10 19.78 14.83 -8.73
N ALA A 11 18.62 15.36 -9.13
CA ALA A 11 17.42 15.36 -8.30
C ALA A 11 16.91 13.92 -8.06
N ILE A 12 16.91 13.10 -9.11
CA ILE A 12 16.53 11.68 -9.01
C ILE A 12 17.53 10.92 -8.14
N ALA A 13 18.83 11.16 -8.34
CA ALA A 13 19.90 10.53 -7.57
C ALA A 13 19.83 10.91 -6.08
N ALA A 14 19.66 12.19 -5.76
CA ALA A 14 19.51 12.69 -4.40
C ALA A 14 18.27 12.08 -3.72
N HIS A 15 17.14 11.99 -4.42
CA HIS A 15 15.93 11.36 -3.90
C HIS A 15 16.15 9.87 -3.58
N ARG A 16 16.79 9.12 -4.49
CA ARG A 16 17.12 7.71 -4.26
C ARG A 16 18.05 7.53 -3.05
N ALA A 17 19.09 8.36 -2.93
CA ALA A 17 20.01 8.34 -1.80
C ALA A 17 19.29 8.64 -0.47
N PHE A 18 18.38 9.62 -0.47
CA PHE A 18 17.55 9.94 0.69
C PHE A 18 16.69 8.74 1.14
N ILE A 19 16.01 8.06 0.21
CA ILE A 19 15.21 6.88 0.51
C ILE A 19 16.08 5.73 1.04
N ALA A 20 17.23 5.47 0.42
CA ALA A 20 18.16 4.42 0.84
C ALA A 20 18.64 4.65 2.29
N ARG A 21 19.04 5.89 2.64
CA ARG A 21 19.43 6.25 4.00
C ARG A 21 18.29 6.04 5.01
N ARG A 22 17.04 6.34 4.65
CA ARG A 22 15.92 6.07 5.57
C ARG A 22 15.67 4.58 5.76
N ARG A 23 15.80 3.78 4.69
CA ARG A 23 15.64 2.33 4.77
C ARG A 23 16.72 1.68 5.64
N SER A 24 17.95 2.18 5.60
CA SER A 24 19.06 1.66 6.42
C SER A 24 18.92 1.96 7.91
N LEU A 25 18.13 2.97 8.29
CA LEU A 25 17.87 3.31 9.68
C LEU A 25 16.68 2.53 10.28
N ARG A 26 15.89 1.85 9.45
CA ARG A 26 14.76 1.02 9.91
C ARG A 26 15.27 -0.34 10.39
N PRO A 27 14.74 -0.90 11.48
CA PRO A 27 15.00 -2.28 11.88
C PRO A 27 14.78 -3.23 10.70
N SER A 28 15.68 -4.21 10.56
CA SER A 28 15.70 -5.13 9.41
C SER A 28 14.43 -5.98 9.32
N GLU A 29 13.82 -6.26 10.47
CA GLU A 29 12.60 -7.03 10.67
C GLU A 29 11.41 -6.39 9.95
N GLU A 30 11.38 -5.05 9.86
CA GLU A 30 10.32 -4.32 9.16
C GLU A 30 10.43 -4.39 7.63
N HIS A 31 11.54 -4.91 7.09
CA HIS A 31 11.72 -5.14 5.65
C HIS A 31 11.48 -6.60 5.26
N ARG A 32 10.91 -7.41 6.16
CA ARG A 32 10.49 -8.78 5.87
C ARG A 32 9.60 -8.84 4.63
N THR A 33 9.90 -9.78 3.75
CA THR A 33 9.00 -10.12 2.63
C THR A 33 7.76 -10.83 3.20
N PRO A 34 6.53 -10.36 2.90
CA PRO A 34 5.31 -11.03 3.33
C PRO A 34 5.19 -12.42 2.69
N THR A 35 4.58 -13.36 3.39
CA THR A 35 4.26 -14.68 2.83
C THR A 35 3.15 -14.58 1.78
N ALA A 36 3.01 -15.60 0.94
CA ALA A 36 1.89 -15.69 0.00
C ALA A 36 0.52 -15.66 0.71
N GLU A 37 0.43 -16.28 1.89
CA GLU A 37 -0.79 -16.28 2.71
C GLU A 37 -1.13 -14.88 3.26
N GLU A 38 -0.12 -14.14 3.74
CA GLU A 38 -0.29 -12.76 4.17
C GLU A 38 -0.71 -11.86 3.01
N TRP A 39 -0.15 -12.09 1.81
CA TRP A 39 -0.55 -11.39 0.59
C TRP A 39 -1.99 -11.69 0.18
N ASP A 40 -2.41 -12.96 0.21
CA ASP A 40 -3.79 -13.35 -0.10
C ASP A 40 -4.78 -12.72 0.90
N ALA A 41 -4.45 -12.74 2.20
CA ALA A 41 -5.26 -12.10 3.23
C ALA A 41 -5.38 -10.58 3.02
N PHE A 42 -4.28 -9.91 2.65
CA PHE A 42 -4.26 -8.49 2.34
C PHE A 42 -5.14 -8.15 1.13
N LEU A 43 -4.99 -8.87 0.02
CA LEU A 43 -5.78 -8.64 -1.20
C LEU A 43 -7.26 -8.95 -0.96
N SER A 44 -7.57 -10.05 -0.28
CA SER A 44 -8.91 -10.43 0.16
C SER A 44 -9.58 -9.29 0.94
N HIS A 45 -8.85 -8.59 1.81
CA HIS A 45 -9.39 -7.47 2.59
C HIS A 45 -9.94 -6.33 1.73
N PHE A 46 -9.33 -6.04 0.58
CA PHE A 46 -9.75 -4.95 -0.32
C PHE A 46 -10.66 -5.44 -1.45
N GLU A 47 -10.41 -6.63 -2.00
CA GLU A 47 -11.15 -7.16 -3.15
C GLU A 47 -12.49 -7.80 -2.76
N ARG A 48 -12.55 -8.50 -1.62
CA ARG A 48 -13.77 -9.20 -1.18
C ARG A 48 -14.72 -8.32 -0.38
N ARG A 49 -14.28 -7.12 0.03
CA ARG A 49 -15.10 -6.16 0.77
C ARG A 49 -15.87 -5.21 -0.16
N LYS A 50 -16.57 -5.80 -1.14
CA LYS A 50 -17.62 -5.10 -1.89
C LYS A 50 -18.83 -4.95 -0.97
N LEU A 51 -19.15 -3.71 -0.63
CA LEU A 51 -20.33 -3.34 0.14
C LEU A 51 -21.42 -2.88 -0.83
N SER A 52 -22.68 -2.86 -0.39
CA SER A 52 -23.79 -2.30 -1.16
C SER A 52 -23.57 -0.81 -1.55
N ILE A 53 -22.68 -0.11 -0.83
CA ILE A 53 -22.31 1.30 -1.05
C ILE A 53 -20.95 1.48 -1.75
N GLY A 54 -20.27 0.42 -2.16
CA GLY A 54 -18.95 0.48 -2.82
C GLY A 54 -17.84 -0.23 -2.05
N ILE A 55 -16.59 0.22 -2.20
CA ILE A 55 -15.40 -0.42 -1.62
C ILE A 55 -15.08 0.22 -0.26
N CYS A 56 -14.84 -0.59 0.76
CA CYS A 56 -14.33 -0.10 2.05
C CYS A 56 -12.80 0.12 1.98
N ALA A 57 -12.36 1.39 2.03
CA ALA A 57 -10.94 1.76 2.00
C ALA A 57 -10.30 1.88 3.40
N ARG A 58 -10.86 1.22 4.43
CA ARG A 58 -10.29 1.28 5.79
C ARG A 58 -8.94 0.56 5.82
N ALA A 59 -8.06 0.99 6.73
CA ALA A 59 -6.74 0.39 6.88
C ALA A 59 -6.84 -1.11 7.18
N PHE A 60 -5.94 -1.88 6.58
CA PHE A 60 -5.81 -3.32 6.79
C PHE A 60 -5.69 -3.64 8.29
N GLY A 61 -6.41 -4.65 8.76
CA GLY A 61 -6.43 -5.06 10.17
C GLY A 61 -7.30 -4.22 11.11
N THR A 62 -8.07 -3.25 10.59
CA THR A 62 -9.02 -2.46 11.41
C THR A 62 -10.45 -2.97 11.28
N SER A 63 -11.18 -2.95 12.39
CA SER A 63 -12.61 -3.30 12.41
C SER A 63 -13.42 -2.33 11.53
N CYS A 64 -14.44 -2.85 10.85
CA CYS A 64 -15.33 -2.02 10.03
C CYS A 64 -16.79 -2.34 10.34
N ILE A 65 -17.61 -1.31 10.55
CA ILE A 65 -19.06 -1.47 10.75
C ILE A 65 -19.78 -2.11 9.55
N HIS A 66 -19.14 -2.10 8.38
CA HIS A 66 -19.65 -2.69 7.15
C HIS A 66 -19.20 -4.15 6.93
N GLU A 67 -18.45 -4.74 7.87
CA GLU A 67 -17.89 -6.10 7.75
C GLU A 67 -18.95 -7.19 7.50
N HIS A 68 -20.19 -6.94 7.90
CA HIS A 68 -21.32 -7.84 7.68
C HIS A 68 -22.35 -7.30 6.66
N ALA A 69 -22.05 -6.19 5.99
CA ALA A 69 -22.95 -5.61 5.00
C ALA A 69 -22.83 -6.39 3.68
N ARG A 70 -23.63 -7.46 3.57
CA ARG A 70 -23.76 -8.27 2.36
C ARG A 70 -24.28 -7.41 1.20
N VAL A 71 -23.67 -7.53 0.02
CA VAL A 71 -24.26 -7.02 -1.24
C VAL A 71 -25.58 -7.77 -1.47
N ARG A 72 -26.69 -7.03 -1.56
CA ARG A 72 -27.99 -7.62 -1.91
C ARG A 72 -28.05 -7.94 -3.39
#